data_AF-A0A7G6WQJ5-F1
#
_entry.id   AF-A0A7G6WQJ5-F1
#
_cell.length_a   1.000
_cell.length_b   1.000
_cell.length_c   1.000
_cell.angle_alpha   90.00
_cell.angle_beta   90.00
_cell.angle_gamma   90.00
#
_symmetry.space_group_name_H-M   'P 1'
#
loop_
_entity.id
_entity.type
_entity.pdbx_description
1 polymer ?
#
loop_
_entity_poly.entity_id
_entity_poly.type
_entity_poly.pdbx_seq_one_letter_code
_entity_poly.pdbx_strand_id
1 'polypeptide(L)' 'MQDQLDRAVAQAQAKSAAGQGSGILVTRRGHHEFMVELDPSLPFGEIRECDETSWVQTSIPKS' A
#
# COMPACT_ATOMS: atom_id res chain seq x y z
N MET A 1 4.97 0.60 14.39
CA MET A 1 4.19 0.39 13.14
C MET A 1 4.91 1.03 11.96
N GLN A 2 5.35 2.28 12.09
CA GLN A 2 6.12 2.96 11.05
C GLN A 2 7.35 2.17 10.60
N ASP A 3 8.15 1.60 11.51
CA ASP A 3 9.33 0.78 11.16
C ASP A 3 8.99 -0.51 10.39
N GLN A 4 7.81 -1.07 10.64
CA GLN A 4 7.36 -2.30 9.98
C GLN A 4 6.92 -1.99 8.55
N LEU A 5 6.24 -0.87 8.35
CA LEU A 5 5.88 -0.35 7.04
C LEU A 5 7.15 0.01 6.25
N ASP A 6 8.10 0.70 6.88
CA ASP A 6 9.36 1.11 6.25
C ASP A 6 10.16 -0.10 5.76
N ARG A 7 10.26 -1.16 6.57
CA ARG A 7 10.89 -2.42 6.16
C ARG A 7 10.17 -3.12 5.01
N ALA A 8 8.84 -3.14 5.04
CA ALA A 8 8.04 -3.74 3.96
C ALA A 8 8.21 -2.98 2.64
N VAL A 9 8.22 -1.65 2.70
CA VAL A 9 8.48 -0.76 1.55
C VAL A 9 9.91 -0.95 1.04
N ALA A 10 10.92 -1.03 1.92
CA ALA A 10 12.30 -1.27 1.52
C ALA A 10 12.48 -2.64 0.83
N GLN A 11 11.80 -3.69 1.32
CA GLN A 11 11.79 -4.99 0.66
C GLN A 11 11.09 -4.95 -0.71
N ALA A 12 9.98 -4.21 -0.82
CA ALA A 12 9.29 -4.02 -2.10
C ALA A 12 10.17 -3.24 -3.09
N GLN A 13 10.89 -2.20 -2.66
CA GLN A 13 11.86 -1.48 -3.49
C GLN A 13 12.96 -2.40 -4.00
N ALA A 14 13.54 -3.22 -3.13
CA ALA A 14 14.58 -4.17 -3.52
C ALA A 14 14.06 -5.19 -4.56
N LYS A 15 12.83 -5.70 -4.37
CA LYS A 15 12.18 -6.61 -5.33
C LYS A 15 11.86 -5.91 -6.66
N SER A 16 11.39 -4.67 -6.63
CA SER A 16 11.11 -3.88 -7.81
C SER A 16 12.37 -3.64 -8.65
N ALA A 17 13.47 -3.30 -7.99
CA ALA A 17 14.77 -3.08 -8.61
C ALA A 17 15.38 -4.38 -9.19
N ALA A 18 15.15 -5.52 -8.54
CA ALA A 18 15.64 -6.81 -8.99
C ALA A 18 14.80 -7.44 -10.11
N GLY A 19 13.51 -7.10 -10.18
CA GLY A 19 12.51 -7.85 -10.93
C GLY A 19 11.97 -7.19 -12.18
N GLN A 20 11.46 -5.94 -12.11
CA GLN A 20 10.52 -5.52 -13.15
C GLN A 20 10.14 -4.03 -13.26
N GLY A 21 10.81 -3.09 -12.58
CA GLY A 21 10.58 -1.66 -12.83
C GLY A 21 9.14 -1.18 -12.52
N SER A 22 8.44 -1.90 -11.64
CA SER A 22 7.09 -1.56 -11.16
C SER A 22 7.14 -0.66 -9.93
N GLY A 23 6.16 0.20 -9.75
CA GLY A 23 6.03 0.98 -8.53
C GLY A 23 5.51 0.13 -7.37
N ILE A 24 5.34 0.78 -6.22
CA ILE A 24 4.93 0.13 -4.96
C ILE A 24 3.58 0.68 -4.56
N LEU A 25 2.63 -0.22 -4.33
CA LEU A 25 1.33 0.12 -3.77
C LEU A 25 1.29 -0.28 -2.31
N VAL A 26 1.03 0.69 -1.45
CA VAL A 26 0.80 0.51 -0.02
C VAL A 26 -0.69 0.66 0.22
N THR A 27 -1.36 -0.39 0.65
CA THR A 27 -2.79 -0.36 1.00
C THR A 27 -2.93 -0.41 2.51
N ARG A 28 -3.48 0.64 3.13
CA ARG A 28 -3.79 0.70 4.56
C ARG A 28 -5.24 0.26 4.76
N ARG A 29 -5.45 -0.81 5.53
CA ARG A 29 -6.79 -1.37 5.82
C ARG A 29 -7.32 -1.00 7.20
N GLY A 30 -6.57 -0.22 7.97
CA GLY A 30 -6.93 0.14 9.33
C GLY A 30 -5.81 0.86 10.06
N HIS A 31 -6.09 1.25 11.31
CA HIS A 31 -5.07 1.81 12.22
C HIS A 31 -3.88 0.86 12.48
N HIS A 32 -4.02 -0.44 12.20
CA HIS A 32 -3.01 -1.45 12.48
C HIS A 32 -2.74 -2.44 11.35
N GLU A 33 -3.41 -2.31 10.20
CA GLU A 33 -3.27 -3.25 9.08
C GLU A 33 -2.84 -2.51 7.81
N PHE A 34 -1.78 -3.00 7.18
CA PHE A 34 -1.27 -2.50 5.92
C PHE A 34 -0.74 -3.65 5.06
N MET A 35 -0.79 -3.45 3.74
CA MET A 35 -0.32 -4.39 2.72
C MET A 35 0.60 -3.63 1.76
N VAL A 36 1.74 -4.23 1.40
CA VAL A 36 2.71 -3.64 0.45
C VAL A 36 2.92 -4.61 -0.68
N GLU A 37 2.60 -4.17 -1.90
CA GLU A 37 2.69 -4.98 -3.11
C GLU A 37 3.35 -4.19 -4.24
N LEU A 38 3.86 -4.91 -5.24
CA LEU A 38 4.36 -4.30 -6.47
C LEU A 38 3.18 -4.10 -7.41
N ASP A 39 3.00 -2.87 -7.90
CA ASP A 39 1.95 -2.55 -8.84
C ASP A 39 2.57 -2.21 -10.21
N PRO A 40 2.31 -3.02 -11.25
CA PRO A 40 2.88 -2.81 -12.58
C PRO A 40 2.26 -1.61 -13.31
N SER A 41 1.17 -1.04 -12.81
CA SER A 41 0.56 0.19 -13.33
C SER A 41 1.27 1.44 -12.82
N LEU A 42 2.04 1.31 -11.72
CA LEU A 42 2.90 2.37 -11.20
C LEU A 42 4.29 2.28 -11.83
N PRO A 43 4.93 3.41 -12.19
CA PRO A 43 6.30 3.40 -12.67
C PRO A 43 7.29 3.09 -11.54
N PHE A 44 8.43 2.54 -11.91
CA PHE A 44 9.54 2.32 -10.98
C PHE A 44 9.88 3.58 -10.16
N GLY A 45 10.00 3.41 -8.84
CA GLY A 45 10.31 4.50 -7.92
C GLY A 45 9.09 5.31 -7.47
N GLU A 46 7.91 5.06 -8.02
CA GLU A 46 6.66 5.62 -7.50
C GLU A 46 6.10 4.76 -6.37
N ILE A 47 5.74 5.41 -5.27
CA ILE A 47 5.07 4.78 -4.13
C ILE A 47 3.71 5.43 -4.00
N ARG A 48 2.65 4.64 -4.08
CA ARG A 48 1.28 5.11 -3.91
C ARG A 48 0.69 4.53 -2.63
N GLU A 49 0.14 5.39 -1.78
CA GLU A 49 -0.60 4.97 -0.60
C GLU A 49 -2.10 5.05 -0.88
N CYS A 50 -2.80 3.93 -0.71
CA CYS A 50 -4.25 3.83 -0.75
C CYS A 50 -4.77 3.52 0.66
N ASP A 51 -5.70 4.32 1.14
CA ASP A 51 -6.34 4.11 2.42
C ASP A 51 -7.73 3.50 2.20
N GLU A 52 -7.87 2.20 2.49
CA GLU A 52 -9.13 1.46 2.38
C GLU A 52 -10.12 1.91 3.47
N THR A 53 -9.65 2.52 4.56
CA THR A 53 -10.53 3.07 5.60
C THR A 53 -11.30 4.31 5.16
N SER A 54 -10.90 4.95 4.06
CA SER A 54 -11.61 6.09 3.48
C SER A 54 -12.91 5.70 2.75
N TRP A 55 -13.19 4.39 2.57
CA TRP A 55 -14.44 3.89 2.01
C TRP A 55 -15.51 3.50 3.04
N VAL A 56 -15.29 3.76 4.34
CA VAL A 56 -16.37 3.64 5.34
C VAL A 56 -17.25 4.90 5.31
N GLN A 57 -17.73 5.27 4.11
CA GLN A 57 -18.78 6.27 3.94
C GLN A 57 -20.12 5.62 4.29
N THR A 58 -20.44 5.66 5.59
CA THR A 58 -21.79 5.84 6.13
C THR A 58 -22.91 5.06 5.43
N SER A 59 -22.93 3.74 5.56
CA SER A 59 -24.20 3.01 5.46
C SER A 59 -24.77 2.86 6.87
N ILE A 60 -25.44 3.91 7.36
CA ILE A 60 -26.36 3.79 8.50
C ILE A 60 -27.65 3.18 7.94
N PRO A 61 -28.01 1.93 8.29
CA PRO A 61 -29.37 1.47 8.00
C PRO A 61 -30.34 2.29 8.86
N LYS A 62 -31.25 3.02 8.22
CA LYS A 62 -32.47 3.50 8.88
C LYS A 62 -33.32 2.26 9.20
N SER A 63 -33.51 1.99 10.49
CA SER A 63 -34.65 1.23 11.02
C SER A 63 -35.39 2.11 12.02
#